data_AF-A0A410QBW8-F1
#
_entry.id   AF-A0A410QBW8-F1
#
_cell.length_a   1.000
_cell.length_b   1.000
_cell.length_c   1.000
_cell.angle_alpha   90.00
_cell.angle_beta   90.00
_cell.angle_gamma   90.00
#
_symmetry.space_group_name_H-M   'P 1'
#
loop_
_entity.id
_entity.type
_entity.pdbx_description
1 polymer ?
#
loop_
_entity_poly.entity_id
_entity_poly.type
_entity_poly.pdbx_seq_one_letter_code
_entity_poly.pdbx_strand_id
1 'polypeptide(L)'
;MDLIKDLFFVNGAVIKKSSKSFFKNWMIIFTGFVYTIISTVAFTLINTLFQGILNIIAGLLTAILVSSLVSNYLNLLYGVIKYDKISIQDFKEGFKQYIWKIYGIYFIIWIVSYLLEGIGGIAGSNGGALMNIITIGAFIIFNPLPEVIYQKDRSSLESLTYSAGFMAENWINWIIPNLIFSYVLYKLTGGIILDLLTTHIAFNFDFSLFGIGKYLVEQIVFSFTMIYRGHLFDILNTSTRRKRLYMRKYYD
;
A
#
# COMPACT_ATOMS: atom_id res chain seq x y z
N MET A 1 29.31 9.20 7.40
CA MET A 1 28.76 10.50 6.92
C MET A 1 27.96 10.42 5.61
N ASP A 2 27.82 9.24 4.97
CA ASP A 2 27.17 9.09 3.64
C ASP A 2 25.70 8.63 3.65
N LEU A 3 25.20 7.99 4.72
CA LEU A 3 23.82 7.47 4.75
C LEU A 3 22.78 8.59 4.83
N ILE A 4 22.97 9.51 5.78
CA ILE A 4 22.05 10.63 6.01
C ILE A 4 22.03 11.57 4.79
N LYS A 5 23.18 11.79 4.15
CA LYS A 5 23.27 12.60 2.94
C LYS A 5 22.57 11.93 1.74
N ASP A 6 22.70 10.61 1.58
CA ASP A 6 21.97 9.83 0.56
C ASP A 6 20.46 9.93 0.81
N LEU A 7 20.02 9.76 2.07
CA LEU A 7 18.64 9.91 2.48
C LEU A 7 18.09 11.28 2.05
N PHE A 8 18.69 12.39 2.49
CA PHE A 8 18.17 13.73 2.13
C PHE A 8 18.17 13.99 0.63
N PHE A 9 19.21 13.55 -0.08
CA PHE A 9 19.30 13.74 -1.53
C PHE A 9 18.20 12.97 -2.28
N VAL A 10 18.04 11.69 -1.98
CA VAL A 10 17.02 10.83 -2.61
C VAL A 10 15.62 11.34 -2.28
N ASN A 11 15.33 11.59 -1.00
CA ASN A 11 14.01 12.05 -0.57
C ASN A 11 13.68 13.42 -1.18
N GLY A 12 14.65 14.35 -1.25
CA GLY A 12 14.45 15.65 -1.89
C GLY A 12 14.10 15.55 -3.38
N ALA A 13 14.79 14.67 -4.12
CA ALA A 13 14.47 14.42 -5.53
C ALA A 13 13.09 13.76 -5.71
N VAL A 14 12.78 12.77 -4.85
CA VAL A 14 11.49 12.05 -4.88
C VAL A 14 10.34 13.01 -4.56
N ILE A 15 10.46 13.89 -3.56
CA ILE A 15 9.40 14.86 -3.21
C ILE A 15 9.07 15.75 -4.42
N LYS A 16 10.09 16.28 -5.10
CA LYS A 16 9.90 17.15 -6.28
C LYS A 16 9.17 16.40 -7.40
N LYS A 17 9.62 15.18 -7.72
CA LYS A 17 9.00 14.33 -8.76
C LYS A 17 7.55 13.98 -8.39
N SER A 18 7.33 13.56 -7.14
CA SER A 18 6.02 13.15 -6.63
C SER A 18 5.02 14.30 -6.60
N SER A 19 5.46 15.51 -6.23
CA SER A 19 4.61 16.71 -6.27
C SER A 19 4.15 17.01 -7.69
N LYS A 20 5.08 16.99 -8.66
CA LYS A 20 4.74 17.21 -10.08
C LYS A 20 3.75 16.16 -10.59
N SER A 21 4.01 14.87 -10.33
CA SER A 21 3.12 13.78 -10.73
C SER A 21 1.75 13.86 -10.06
N PHE A 22 1.69 14.23 -8.77
CA PHE A 22 0.45 14.36 -8.00
C PHE A 22 -0.43 15.48 -8.55
N PHE A 23 0.10 16.69 -8.75
CA PHE A 23 -0.69 17.80 -9.30
C PHE A 23 -1.22 17.50 -10.70
N LYS A 24 -0.44 16.77 -11.52
CA LYS A 24 -0.89 16.33 -12.84
C LYS A 24 -1.99 15.26 -12.78
N ASN A 25 -2.04 14.46 -11.72
CA ASN A 25 -2.92 13.30 -11.57
C ASN A 25 -3.79 13.36 -10.31
N TRP A 26 -4.24 14.57 -9.95
CA TRP A 26 -5.04 14.83 -8.73
C TRP A 26 -6.35 14.02 -8.67
N MET A 27 -6.86 13.54 -9.80
CA MET A 27 -8.06 12.70 -9.86
C MET A 27 -7.96 11.44 -8.99
N ILE A 28 -6.75 10.95 -8.70
CA ILE A 28 -6.52 9.80 -7.81
C ILE A 28 -7.05 10.04 -6.37
N ILE A 29 -7.31 11.28 -5.97
CA ILE A 29 -7.94 11.57 -4.67
C ILE A 29 -9.37 11.00 -4.64
N PHE A 30 -10.13 11.13 -5.73
CA PHE A 30 -11.55 10.72 -5.76
C PHE A 30 -11.75 9.21 -5.80
N THR A 31 -10.71 8.43 -6.11
CA THR A 31 -10.81 6.97 -6.04
C THR A 31 -11.15 6.53 -4.63
N GLY A 32 -10.76 7.30 -3.60
CA GLY A 32 -11.15 7.03 -2.21
C GLY A 32 -12.66 6.98 -2.02
N PHE A 33 -13.38 8.03 -2.44
CA PHE A 33 -14.83 8.05 -2.36
C PHE A 33 -15.47 6.92 -3.18
N VAL A 34 -14.99 6.71 -4.41
CA VAL A 34 -15.53 5.69 -5.31
C VAL A 34 -15.36 4.30 -4.67
N TYR A 35 -14.20 4.00 -4.12
CA TYR A 35 -13.93 2.72 -3.47
C TYR A 35 -14.72 2.56 -2.17
N THR A 36 -14.91 3.62 -1.37
CA THR A 36 -15.78 3.54 -0.18
C THR A 36 -17.22 3.20 -0.56
N ILE A 37 -17.76 3.83 -1.61
CA ILE A 37 -19.12 3.55 -2.08
C ILE A 37 -19.21 2.10 -2.59
N ILE A 38 -18.29 1.69 -3.47
CA ILE A 38 -18.27 0.33 -4.03
C ILE A 38 -18.17 -0.71 -2.92
N SER A 39 -17.21 -0.55 -1.99
CA SER A 39 -17.00 -1.49 -0.89
C SER A 39 -18.20 -1.55 0.05
N THR A 40 -18.78 -0.41 0.41
CA THR A 40 -19.96 -0.36 1.28
C THR A 40 -21.13 -1.10 0.65
N VAL A 41 -21.48 -0.77 -0.61
CA VAL A 41 -22.58 -1.42 -1.33
C VAL A 41 -22.32 -2.93 -1.48
N ALA A 42 -21.12 -3.30 -1.93
CA ALA A 42 -20.79 -4.70 -2.19
C ALA A 42 -20.75 -5.53 -0.89
N PHE A 43 -20.19 -5.03 0.20
CA PHE A 43 -20.20 -5.72 1.49
C PHE A 43 -21.61 -5.85 2.06
N THR A 44 -22.46 -4.83 1.95
CA THR A 44 -23.87 -4.94 2.33
C THR A 44 -24.57 -6.02 1.51
N LEU A 45 -24.39 -6.06 0.19
CA LEU A 45 -24.99 -7.08 -0.67
C LEU A 45 -24.47 -8.49 -0.34
N ILE A 46 -23.16 -8.65 -0.17
CA ILE A 46 -22.56 -9.95 0.16
C ILE A 46 -23.10 -10.46 1.50
N ASN A 47 -23.10 -9.63 2.54
CA ASN A 47 -23.54 -10.03 3.89
C ASN A 47 -25.06 -10.24 4.00
N THR A 48 -25.86 -9.61 3.14
CA THR A 48 -27.31 -9.83 3.09
C THR A 48 -27.69 -11.07 2.30
N LEU A 49 -27.02 -11.35 1.18
CA LEU A 49 -27.34 -12.47 0.30
C LEU A 49 -26.73 -13.81 0.77
N PHE A 50 -25.55 -13.79 1.39
CA PHE A 50 -24.78 -14.98 1.72
C PHE A 50 -24.72 -15.22 3.24
N GLN A 51 -25.89 -15.49 3.85
CA GLN A 51 -26.02 -15.77 5.29
C GLN A 51 -25.98 -17.28 5.60
N GLY A 52 -25.73 -17.63 6.87
CA GLY A 52 -25.70 -19.01 7.34
C GLY A 52 -24.53 -19.82 6.74
N ILE A 53 -24.81 -21.01 6.20
CA ILE A 53 -23.78 -21.90 5.65
C ILE A 53 -23.07 -21.30 4.41
N LEU A 54 -23.72 -20.34 3.74
CA LEU A 54 -23.18 -19.65 2.56
C LEU A 54 -22.14 -18.58 2.92
N ASN A 55 -21.94 -18.27 4.21
CA ASN A 55 -20.97 -17.26 4.65
C ASN A 55 -19.51 -17.62 4.24
N ILE A 56 -19.21 -18.90 4.05
CA ILE A 56 -17.90 -19.32 3.50
C ILE A 56 -17.68 -18.72 2.10
N ILE A 57 -18.73 -18.67 1.27
CA ILE A 57 -18.68 -18.07 -0.07
C ILE A 57 -18.55 -16.54 0.05
N ALA A 58 -19.18 -15.93 1.06
CA ALA A 58 -19.06 -14.50 1.33
C ALA A 58 -17.60 -14.05 1.55
N GLY A 59 -16.82 -14.86 2.26
CA GLY A 59 -15.39 -14.62 2.48
C GLY A 59 -14.57 -14.64 1.18
N LEU A 60 -14.83 -15.61 0.29
CA LEU A 60 -14.16 -15.71 -1.01
C LEU A 60 -14.53 -14.53 -1.93
N LEU A 61 -15.81 -14.16 -1.99
CA LEU A 61 -16.28 -13.01 -2.76
C LEU A 61 -15.69 -11.70 -2.25
N THR A 62 -15.60 -11.54 -0.92
CA THR A 62 -14.96 -10.40 -0.27
C THR A 62 -13.48 -10.30 -0.65
N ALA A 63 -12.75 -11.42 -0.63
CA ALA A 63 -11.35 -11.46 -1.03
C ALA A 63 -11.14 -11.07 -2.50
N ILE A 64 -12.02 -11.53 -3.40
CA ILE A 64 -11.98 -11.14 -4.83
C ILE A 64 -12.28 -9.64 -4.99
N LEU A 65 -13.30 -9.13 -4.31
CA LEU A 65 -13.68 -7.71 -4.37
C LEU A 65 -12.53 -6.81 -3.90
N VAL A 66 -11.95 -7.11 -2.72
CA VAL A 66 -10.82 -6.35 -2.17
C VAL A 66 -9.63 -6.45 -3.12
N SER A 67 -9.31 -7.64 -3.63
CA SER A 67 -8.23 -7.83 -4.60
C SER A 67 -8.44 -7.01 -5.87
N SER A 68 -9.69 -6.85 -6.32
CA SER A 68 -10.04 -6.04 -7.48
C SER A 68 -9.91 -4.54 -7.23
N LEU A 69 -10.31 -4.05 -6.05
CA LEU A 69 -10.11 -2.65 -5.65
C LEU A 69 -8.63 -2.30 -5.50
N VAL A 70 -7.87 -3.17 -4.83
CA VAL A 70 -6.40 -3.03 -4.71
C VAL A 70 -5.75 -3.07 -6.09
N SER A 71 -6.13 -4.02 -6.95
CA SER A 71 -5.66 -4.11 -8.33
C SER A 71 -5.86 -2.79 -9.07
N ASN A 72 -7.06 -2.21 -8.94
CA ASN A 72 -7.39 -0.96 -9.58
C ASN A 72 -6.47 0.17 -9.12
N TYR A 73 -6.36 0.34 -7.81
CA TYR A 73 -5.56 1.41 -7.23
C TYR A 73 -4.09 1.29 -7.62
N LEU A 74 -3.53 0.08 -7.57
CA LEU A 74 -2.15 -0.17 -7.93
C LEU A 74 -1.90 0.06 -9.44
N ASN A 75 -2.86 -0.25 -10.32
CA ASN A 75 -2.75 0.11 -11.74
C ASN A 75 -2.69 1.62 -11.95
N LEU A 76 -3.57 2.37 -11.27
CA LEU A 76 -3.57 3.83 -11.36
C LEU A 76 -2.23 4.41 -10.89
N LEU A 77 -1.67 3.89 -9.79
CA LEU A 77 -0.34 4.26 -9.33
C LEU A 77 0.73 3.93 -10.38
N TYR A 78 0.69 2.75 -11.00
CA TYR A 78 1.60 2.38 -12.08
C TYR A 78 1.55 3.40 -13.23
N GLY A 79 0.35 3.79 -13.65
CA GLY A 79 0.11 4.82 -14.66
C GLY A 79 0.74 6.17 -14.29
N VAL A 80 0.53 6.62 -13.05
CA VAL A 80 1.14 7.85 -12.53
C VAL A 80 2.65 7.77 -12.53
N ILE A 81 3.23 6.66 -12.06
CA ILE A 81 4.67 6.57 -11.82
C ILE A 81 5.46 6.38 -13.12
N LYS A 82 4.95 5.57 -14.05
CA LYS A 82 5.64 5.26 -15.31
C LYS A 82 5.29 6.22 -16.45
N TYR A 83 4.05 6.70 -16.52
CA TYR A 83 3.56 7.48 -17.66
C TYR A 83 3.08 8.89 -17.28
N ASP A 84 3.12 9.26 -15.99
CA ASP A 84 2.63 10.55 -15.48
C ASP A 84 1.19 10.86 -15.93
N LYS A 85 0.36 9.82 -16.11
CA LYS A 85 -1.00 9.96 -16.65
C LYS A 85 -1.92 8.90 -16.04
N ILE A 86 -3.13 9.31 -15.72
CA ILE A 86 -4.28 8.44 -15.46
C ILE A 86 -5.29 8.64 -16.58
N SER A 87 -5.81 7.54 -17.14
CA SER A 87 -6.98 7.55 -18.00
C SER A 87 -8.16 6.79 -17.39
N ILE A 88 -9.37 7.11 -17.87
CA ILE A 88 -10.58 6.37 -17.49
C ILE A 88 -10.49 4.90 -17.93
N GLN A 89 -9.76 4.62 -19.02
CA GLN A 89 -9.54 3.25 -19.46
C GLN A 89 -8.69 2.48 -18.44
N ASP A 90 -7.61 3.10 -17.93
CA ASP A 90 -6.78 2.53 -16.86
C ASP A 90 -7.62 2.26 -15.60
N PHE A 91 -8.57 3.14 -15.29
CA PHE A 91 -9.52 2.92 -14.20
C PHE A 91 -10.47 1.74 -14.45
N LYS A 92 -10.92 1.49 -15.68
CA LYS A 92 -11.82 0.36 -15.95
C LYS A 92 -11.07 -0.97 -15.97
N GLU A 93 -9.93 -1.00 -16.66
CA GLU A 93 -9.12 -2.21 -16.83
C GLU A 93 -8.36 -2.58 -15.57
N GLY A 94 -7.97 -1.58 -14.78
CA GLY A 94 -7.20 -1.77 -13.55
C GLY A 94 -7.86 -2.71 -12.54
N PHE A 95 -9.20 -2.83 -12.54
CA PHE A 95 -9.90 -3.77 -11.67
C PHE A 95 -9.51 -5.23 -11.90
N LYS A 96 -9.01 -5.59 -13.09
CA LYS A 96 -8.72 -6.97 -13.50
C LYS A 96 -7.22 -7.31 -13.54
N GLN A 97 -6.37 -6.31 -13.68
CA GLN A 97 -4.96 -6.50 -14.05
C GLN A 97 -4.14 -7.33 -13.07
N TYR A 98 -4.31 -7.10 -11.76
CA TYR A 98 -3.52 -7.73 -10.70
C TYR A 98 -4.36 -8.60 -9.77
N ILE A 99 -5.65 -8.86 -10.07
CA ILE A 99 -6.56 -9.59 -9.18
C ILE A 99 -5.91 -10.88 -8.69
N TRP A 100 -5.47 -11.75 -9.60
CA TRP A 100 -4.95 -13.07 -9.23
C TRP A 100 -3.66 -13.00 -8.42
N LYS A 101 -2.80 -12.02 -8.71
CA LYS A 101 -1.56 -11.80 -7.97
C LYS A 101 -1.85 -11.38 -6.54
N ILE A 102 -2.75 -10.41 -6.36
CA ILE A 102 -3.15 -9.88 -5.04
C ILE A 102 -3.94 -10.92 -4.25
N TYR A 103 -4.88 -11.61 -4.91
CA TYR A 103 -5.63 -12.71 -4.31
C TYR A 103 -4.70 -13.82 -3.82
N GLY A 104 -3.71 -14.22 -4.65
CA GLY A 104 -2.70 -15.20 -4.26
C GLY A 104 -1.86 -14.74 -3.06
N ILE A 105 -1.54 -13.45 -2.95
CA ILE A 105 -0.84 -12.88 -1.79
C ILE A 105 -1.73 -12.96 -0.54
N TYR A 106 -2.99 -12.53 -0.63
CA TYR A 106 -3.93 -12.64 0.49
C TYR A 106 -4.13 -14.09 0.93
N PHE A 107 -4.20 -15.02 -0.02
CA PHE A 107 -4.31 -16.44 0.26
C PHE A 107 -3.08 -16.99 1.00
N ILE A 108 -1.86 -16.61 0.57
CA ILE A 108 -0.63 -16.99 1.27
C ILE A 108 -0.62 -16.40 2.69
N ILE A 109 -0.94 -15.11 2.84
CA ILE A 109 -1.01 -14.45 4.15
C ILE A 109 -2.03 -15.15 5.05
N TRP A 110 -3.20 -15.48 4.52
CA TRP A 110 -4.25 -16.19 5.26
C TRP A 110 -3.80 -17.57 5.75
N ILE A 111 -3.14 -18.36 4.90
CA ILE A 111 -2.55 -19.65 5.31
C ILE A 111 -1.53 -19.45 6.43
N VAL A 112 -0.62 -18.48 6.27
CA VAL A 112 0.43 -18.19 7.26
C VAL A 112 -0.21 -17.76 8.59
N SER A 113 -1.18 -16.85 8.56
CA SER A 113 -1.93 -16.41 9.74
C SER A 113 -2.62 -17.59 10.44
N TYR A 114 -3.29 -18.47 9.69
CA TYR A 114 -3.95 -19.65 10.25
C TYR A 114 -2.97 -20.61 10.94
N LEU A 115 -1.81 -20.86 10.32
CA LEU A 115 -0.76 -21.70 10.92
C LEU A 115 -0.16 -21.05 12.18
N LEU A 116 0.07 -19.74 12.14
CA LEU A 116 0.60 -18.98 13.27
C LEU A 116 -0.35 -18.98 14.46
N GLU A 117 -1.65 -18.80 14.23
CA GLU A 117 -2.69 -18.90 15.28
C GLU A 117 -2.68 -20.26 15.98
N GLY A 118 -2.55 -21.35 15.21
CA GLY A 118 -2.43 -22.70 15.75
C GLY A 118 -1.20 -22.87 16.66
N ILE A 119 -0.05 -22.31 16.27
CA ILE A 119 1.17 -22.33 17.09
C ILE A 119 1.02 -21.44 18.33
N GLY A 120 0.40 -20.26 18.19
CA GLY A 120 0.16 -19.32 19.27
C GLY A 120 -0.68 -19.91 20.40
N GLY A 121 -1.68 -20.74 20.06
CA GLY A 121 -2.49 -21.48 21.04
C GLY A 121 -1.69 -22.50 21.87
N ILE A 122 -0.61 -23.05 21.31
CA ILE A 122 0.27 -24.01 21.98
C ILE A 122 1.27 -23.29 22.90
N ALA A 123 1.67 -22.06 22.56
CA ALA A 123 2.66 -21.26 23.30
C ALA A 123 2.14 -20.66 24.63
N GLY A 124 0.88 -20.91 25.00
CA GLY A 124 0.30 -20.48 26.27
C GLY A 124 0.29 -18.96 26.46
N SER A 125 0.56 -18.47 27.68
CA SER A 125 0.48 -17.05 28.03
C SER A 125 1.42 -16.13 27.23
N ASN A 126 2.49 -16.67 26.66
CA ASN A 126 3.45 -15.90 25.85
C ASN A 126 3.11 -15.90 24.35
N GLY A 127 2.11 -16.69 23.92
CA GLY A 127 1.72 -16.81 22.52
C GLY A 127 1.25 -15.49 21.90
N GLY A 128 0.52 -14.67 22.66
CA GLY A 128 0.05 -13.36 22.18
C GLY A 128 1.18 -12.36 21.91
N ALA A 129 2.18 -12.31 22.81
CA ALA A 129 3.34 -11.43 22.62
C ALA A 129 4.18 -11.86 21.40
N LEU A 130 4.39 -13.17 21.22
CA LEU A 130 5.06 -13.72 20.05
C LEU A 130 4.31 -13.35 18.76
N MET A 131 2.98 -13.47 18.75
CA MET A 131 2.16 -13.13 17.58
C MET A 131 2.32 -11.66 17.20
N ASN A 132 2.27 -10.76 18.18
CA ASN A 132 2.46 -9.33 17.93
C ASN A 132 3.83 -9.03 17.32
N ILE A 133 4.90 -9.67 17.80
CA ILE A 133 6.26 -9.50 17.24
C ILE A 133 6.29 -9.98 15.79
N ILE A 134 5.69 -11.14 15.49
CA ILE A 134 5.65 -11.70 14.14
C ILE A 134 4.85 -10.78 13.21
N THR A 135 3.68 -10.29 13.63
CA THR A 135 2.84 -9.39 12.83
C THR A 135 3.55 -8.08 12.54
N ILE A 136 4.19 -7.46 13.54
CA ILE A 136 4.96 -6.22 13.35
C ILE A 136 6.16 -6.46 12.43
N GLY A 137 6.88 -7.57 12.63
CA GLY A 137 7.99 -7.96 11.77
C GLY A 137 7.56 -8.16 10.31
N ALA A 138 6.45 -8.87 10.10
CA ALA A 138 5.87 -9.08 8.77
C ALA A 138 5.44 -7.75 8.13
N PHE A 139 4.78 -6.86 8.88
CA PHE A 139 4.38 -5.54 8.40
C PHE A 139 5.59 -4.70 7.96
N ILE A 140 6.69 -4.74 8.72
CA ILE A 140 7.93 -4.02 8.36
C ILE A 140 8.56 -4.64 7.12
N ILE A 141 8.74 -5.96 7.09
CA ILE A 141 9.41 -6.68 5.99
C ILE A 141 8.64 -6.54 4.67
N PHE A 142 7.31 -6.68 4.72
CA PHE A 142 6.44 -6.62 3.55
C PHE A 142 5.85 -5.23 3.30
N ASN A 143 6.33 -4.19 3.99
CA ASN A 143 5.93 -2.82 3.70
C ASN A 143 6.04 -2.39 2.22
N PRO A 144 7.09 -2.76 1.45
CA PRO A 144 7.24 -2.37 0.04
C PRO A 144 6.45 -3.28 -0.93
N LEU A 145 5.71 -4.28 -0.41
CA LEU A 145 4.97 -5.23 -1.22
C LEU A 145 3.99 -4.59 -2.22
N PRO A 146 3.22 -3.53 -1.87
CA PRO A 146 2.36 -2.86 -2.84
C PRO A 146 3.15 -2.38 -4.05
N GLU A 147 4.31 -1.75 -3.82
CA GLU A 147 5.18 -1.25 -4.89
C GLU A 147 5.81 -2.37 -5.72
N VAL A 148 6.14 -3.50 -5.11
CA VAL A 148 6.60 -4.69 -5.83
C VAL A 148 5.50 -5.24 -6.74
N ILE A 149 4.23 -5.24 -6.29
CA ILE A 149 3.12 -5.85 -7.04
C ILE A 149 2.95 -5.20 -8.42
N TYR A 150 2.91 -3.86 -8.49
CA TYR A 150 2.61 -3.16 -9.75
C TYR A 150 3.86 -2.72 -10.53
N GLN A 151 5.01 -2.52 -9.89
CA GLN A 151 6.24 -2.13 -10.60
C GLN A 151 7.08 -3.31 -11.06
N LYS A 152 6.83 -4.52 -10.55
CA LYS A 152 7.58 -5.74 -10.91
C LYS A 152 6.65 -6.83 -11.40
N ASP A 153 7.00 -7.37 -12.57
CA ASP A 153 6.35 -8.54 -13.11
C ASP A 153 6.93 -9.80 -12.45
N ARG A 154 6.24 -10.28 -11.43
CA ARG A 154 6.65 -11.37 -10.53
C ARG A 154 5.41 -12.12 -10.04
N SER A 155 5.55 -13.41 -9.77
CA SER A 155 4.49 -14.22 -9.14
C SER A 155 4.19 -13.75 -7.70
N SER A 156 3.10 -14.24 -7.10
CA SER A 156 2.70 -13.85 -5.74
C SER A 156 3.78 -14.15 -4.70
N LEU A 157 4.36 -15.35 -4.73
CA LEU A 157 5.41 -15.76 -3.80
C LEU A 157 6.72 -15.03 -4.07
N GLU A 158 7.11 -14.89 -5.34
CA GLU A 158 8.30 -14.10 -5.70
C GLU A 158 8.18 -12.64 -5.27
N SER A 159 6.97 -12.07 -5.27
CA SER A 159 6.75 -10.70 -4.81
C SER A 159 7.01 -10.55 -3.32
N LEU A 160 6.66 -11.56 -2.51
CA LEU A 160 6.96 -11.59 -1.08
C LEU A 160 8.47 -11.69 -0.84
N THR A 161 9.15 -12.64 -1.49
CA THR A 161 10.60 -12.81 -1.33
C THR A 161 11.38 -11.59 -1.81
N TYR A 162 10.96 -10.98 -2.93
CA TYR A 162 11.54 -9.75 -3.44
C TYR A 162 11.35 -8.58 -2.47
N SER A 163 10.17 -8.45 -1.86
CA SER A 163 9.89 -7.39 -0.87
C SER A 163 10.83 -7.50 0.33
N ALA A 164 11.06 -8.71 0.83
CA ALA A 164 12.00 -8.95 1.92
C ALA A 164 13.44 -8.60 1.53
N GLY A 165 13.89 -8.98 0.32
CA GLY A 165 15.21 -8.60 -0.19
C GLY A 165 15.38 -7.10 -0.34
N PHE A 166 14.38 -6.41 -0.91
CA PHE A 166 14.38 -4.96 -1.03
C PHE A 166 14.49 -4.28 0.34
N MET A 167 13.71 -4.75 1.32
CA MET A 167 13.75 -4.20 2.67
C MET A 167 15.13 -4.39 3.31
N ALA A 168 15.74 -5.56 3.18
CA ALA A 168 17.08 -5.83 3.72
C ALA A 168 18.14 -4.84 3.19
N GLU A 169 18.07 -4.48 1.91
CA GLU A 169 19.03 -3.55 1.28
C GLU A 169 18.73 -2.07 1.56
N ASN A 170 17.46 -1.70 1.71
CA ASN A 170 17.02 -0.30 1.67
C ASN A 170 16.26 0.16 2.92
N TRP A 171 16.23 -0.62 4.00
CA TRP A 171 15.39 -0.35 5.19
C TRP A 171 15.49 1.09 5.71
N ILE A 172 16.68 1.70 5.77
CA ILE A 172 16.85 3.09 6.24
C ILE A 172 16.14 4.07 5.30
N ASN A 173 16.44 3.97 4.00
CA ASN A 173 15.89 4.88 2.99
C ASN A 173 14.40 4.66 2.75
N TRP A 174 13.87 3.49 3.12
CA TRP A 174 12.47 3.15 3.00
C TRP A 174 11.67 3.51 4.26
N ILE A 175 12.06 2.96 5.43
CA ILE A 175 11.28 3.04 6.66
C ILE A 175 11.21 4.47 7.18
N ILE A 176 12.33 5.22 7.19
CA ILE A 176 12.35 6.59 7.76
C ILE A 176 11.32 7.51 7.11
N PRO A 177 11.30 7.71 5.78
CA PRO A 177 10.30 8.59 5.18
C PRO A 177 8.87 8.04 5.31
N ASN A 178 8.69 6.72 5.22
CA ASN A 178 7.38 6.12 5.43
C ASN A 178 6.85 6.35 6.85
N LEU A 179 7.70 6.26 7.88
CA LEU A 179 7.32 6.59 9.26
C LEU A 179 6.92 8.05 9.43
N ILE A 180 7.62 8.98 8.76
CA ILE A 180 7.25 10.40 8.78
C ILE A 180 5.85 10.60 8.18
N PHE A 181 5.57 10.02 7.01
CA PHE A 181 4.25 10.11 6.40
C PHE A 181 3.16 9.40 7.23
N SER A 182 3.46 8.23 7.79
CA SER A 182 2.54 7.53 8.69
C SER A 182 2.23 8.35 9.94
N TYR A 183 3.20 9.06 10.50
CA TYR A 183 2.98 9.96 11.62
C TYR A 183 2.09 11.16 11.24
N VAL A 184 2.32 11.76 10.08
CA VAL A 184 1.46 12.84 9.56
C VAL A 184 0.03 12.34 9.37
N LEU A 185 -0.16 11.19 8.74
CA LEU A 185 -1.47 10.58 8.56
C LEU A 185 -2.15 10.27 9.90
N TYR A 186 -1.42 9.70 10.86
CA TYR A 186 -1.94 9.45 12.21
C TYR A 186 -2.43 10.72 12.89
N LYS A 187 -1.72 11.85 12.74
CA LYS A 187 -2.14 13.14 13.32
C LYS A 187 -3.41 13.68 12.67
N LEU A 188 -3.68 13.34 11.40
CA LEU A 188 -4.88 13.79 10.68
C LEU A 188 -6.08 12.88 10.96
N THR A 189 -5.89 11.56 10.80
CA THR A 189 -6.97 10.56 10.90
C THR A 189 -7.27 10.15 12.35
N GLY A 190 -6.29 10.29 13.25
CA GLY A 190 -6.36 9.77 14.62
C GLY A 190 -6.10 8.27 14.74
N GLY A 191 -5.80 7.57 13.63
CA GLY A 191 -5.60 6.12 13.58
C GLY A 191 -4.33 5.73 12.83
N ILE A 192 -3.79 4.55 13.15
CA ILE A 192 -2.63 3.98 12.46
C ILE A 192 -3.14 3.05 11.35
N ILE A 193 -2.61 3.22 10.15
CA ILE A 193 -2.89 2.34 9.01
C ILE A 193 -1.91 1.16 9.06
N LEU A 194 -2.42 -0.03 9.36
CA LEU A 194 -1.63 -1.27 9.47
C LEU A 194 -1.89 -2.25 8.31
N ASP A 195 -2.84 -1.96 7.42
CA ASP A 195 -3.04 -2.75 6.21
C ASP A 195 -2.08 -2.29 5.10
N LEU A 196 -1.23 -3.21 4.67
CA LEU A 196 -0.23 -3.01 3.63
C LEU A 196 -0.86 -2.63 2.28
N LEU A 197 -2.06 -3.13 1.99
CA LEU A 197 -2.73 -2.97 0.70
C LEU A 197 -3.89 -1.97 0.79
N THR A 198 -3.86 -1.06 1.78
CA THR A 198 -4.83 0.03 1.91
C THR A 198 -4.88 0.85 0.62
N THR A 199 -6.09 1.09 0.10
CA THR A 199 -6.32 1.86 -1.14
C THR A 199 -6.84 3.27 -0.89
N HIS A 200 -7.41 3.52 0.29
CA HIS A 200 -8.02 4.79 0.65
C HIS A 200 -8.17 4.94 2.16
N ILE A 201 -8.35 6.17 2.63
CA ILE A 201 -8.79 6.45 4.01
C ILE A 201 -10.28 6.13 4.10
N ALA A 202 -10.70 5.49 5.19
CA ALA A 202 -12.10 5.17 5.42
C ALA A 202 -12.90 6.47 5.67
N PHE A 203 -13.96 6.68 4.90
CA PHE A 203 -14.88 7.80 5.14
C PHE A 203 -15.90 7.40 6.20
N ASN A 204 -15.97 8.15 7.29
CA ASN A 204 -16.89 7.89 8.41
C ASN A 204 -18.35 8.34 8.14
N PHE A 205 -18.69 8.65 6.87
CA PHE A 205 -20.00 9.17 6.48
C PHE A 205 -20.43 10.45 7.21
N ASP A 206 -19.46 11.25 7.66
CA ASP A 206 -19.71 12.60 8.17
C ASP A 206 -19.89 13.57 7.00
N PHE A 207 -21.16 13.79 6.62
CA PHE A 207 -21.55 14.68 5.53
C PHE A 207 -21.56 16.16 5.92
N SER A 208 -21.11 16.53 7.13
CA SER A 208 -20.90 17.94 7.46
C SER A 208 -19.80 18.54 6.57
N LEU A 209 -19.86 19.85 6.31
CA LEU A 209 -18.83 20.55 5.54
C LEU A 209 -17.43 20.34 6.14
N PHE A 210 -17.34 20.30 7.47
CA PHE A 210 -16.10 20.02 8.18
C PHE A 210 -15.63 18.57 7.99
N GLY A 211 -16.54 17.58 8.09
CA GLY A 211 -16.24 16.17 7.88
C GLY A 211 -15.73 15.87 6.47
N ILE A 212 -16.42 16.39 5.45
CA ILE A 212 -16.01 16.26 4.05
C ILE A 212 -14.67 16.95 3.82
N GLY A 213 -14.48 18.16 4.35
CA GLY A 213 -13.22 18.90 4.25
C GLY A 213 -12.05 18.14 4.89
N LYS A 214 -12.27 17.59 6.09
CA LYS A 214 -11.28 16.77 6.80
C LYS A 214 -10.90 15.52 5.99
N TYR A 215 -11.89 14.78 5.50
CA TYR A 215 -11.66 13.59 4.67
C TYR A 215 -10.86 13.90 3.41
N LEU A 216 -11.19 15.00 2.71
CA LEU A 216 -10.45 15.42 1.52
C LEU A 216 -8.98 15.69 1.83
N VAL A 217 -8.69 16.36 2.94
CA VAL A 217 -7.31 16.61 3.39
C VAL A 217 -6.58 15.30 3.68
N GLU A 218 -7.21 14.38 4.40
CA GLU A 218 -6.66 13.05 4.69
C GLU A 218 -6.35 12.27 3.41
N GLN A 219 -7.30 12.25 2.47
CA GLN A 219 -7.17 11.53 1.21
C GLN A 219 -6.13 12.18 0.28
N ILE A 220 -5.98 13.52 0.31
CA ILE A 220 -4.90 14.24 -0.39
C ILE A 220 -3.54 13.78 0.12
N VAL A 221 -3.34 13.77 1.45
CA VAL A 221 -2.07 13.37 2.05
C VAL A 221 -1.79 11.90 1.76
N PHE A 222 -2.80 11.03 1.91
CA PHE A 222 -2.68 9.61 1.61
C PHE A 222 -2.26 9.34 0.16
N SER A 223 -2.97 9.93 -0.80
CA SER A 223 -2.66 9.76 -2.23
C SER A 223 -1.29 10.32 -2.59
N PHE A 224 -0.88 11.44 -2.00
CA PHE A 224 0.47 11.96 -2.16
C PHE A 224 1.52 10.98 -1.62
N THR A 225 1.31 10.43 -0.41
CA THR A 225 2.21 9.43 0.18
C THR A 225 2.32 8.18 -0.70
N MET A 226 1.25 7.71 -1.31
CA MET A 226 1.29 6.52 -2.18
C MET A 226 2.08 6.76 -3.47
N ILE A 227 1.91 7.93 -4.12
CA ILE A 227 2.74 8.32 -5.28
C ILE A 227 4.20 8.48 -4.86
N TYR A 228 4.43 9.11 -3.71
CA TYR A 228 5.77 9.28 -3.15
C TYR A 228 6.49 7.95 -2.96
N ARG A 229 5.84 6.98 -2.32
CA ARG A 229 6.35 5.63 -2.11
C ARG A 229 6.71 4.96 -3.42
N GLY A 230 5.87 5.11 -4.43
CA GLY A 230 6.11 4.54 -5.74
C GLY A 230 7.37 5.09 -6.44
N HIS A 231 7.56 6.42 -6.44
CA HIS A 231 8.78 7.02 -6.99
C HIS A 231 10.03 6.70 -6.15
N LEU A 232 9.89 6.64 -4.83
CA LEU A 232 10.97 6.23 -3.93
C LEU A 232 11.41 4.80 -4.24
N PHE A 233 10.46 3.89 -4.39
CA PHE A 233 10.71 2.50 -4.74
C PHE A 233 11.44 2.38 -6.08
N ASP A 234 10.97 3.08 -7.11
CA ASP A 234 11.57 3.06 -8.46
C ASP A 234 13.05 3.48 -8.43
N ILE A 235 13.38 4.53 -7.66
CA ILE A 235 14.76 5.02 -7.51
C ILE A 235 15.62 4.04 -6.72
N LEU A 236 15.13 3.55 -5.57
CA LEU A 236 15.90 2.65 -4.71
C LEU A 236 16.13 1.29 -5.37
N ASN A 237 15.16 0.81 -6.16
CA ASN A 237 15.25 -0.46 -6.84
C ASN A 237 16.22 -0.45 -8.04
N THR A 238 16.42 0.69 -8.69
CA THR A 238 17.24 0.80 -9.91
C THR A 238 18.67 1.29 -9.62
N SER A 239 18.95 1.63 -8.37
CA SER A 239 20.23 2.19 -7.97
C SER A 239 20.76 1.59 -6.67
N THR A 240 22.04 1.22 -6.67
CA THR A 240 22.75 0.93 -5.43
C THR A 240 23.23 2.23 -4.80
N ARG A 241 23.46 2.21 -3.48
CA ARG A 241 24.02 3.36 -2.76
C ARG A 241 25.34 3.86 -3.38
N ARG A 242 26.21 2.94 -3.81
CA ARG A 242 27.47 3.27 -4.50
C ARG A 242 27.23 4.00 -5.82
N LYS A 243 26.26 3.55 -6.62
CA LYS A 243 25.85 4.19 -7.88
C LYS A 243 25.31 5.60 -7.63
N ARG A 244 24.47 5.80 -6.61
CA ARG A 244 23.92 7.14 -6.28
C ARG A 244 25.00 8.11 -5.82
N LEU A 245 25.92 7.66 -4.97
CA LEU A 245 27.07 8.47 -4.54
C LEU A 245 27.97 8.87 -5.71
N TYR A 246 28.15 7.99 -6.70
CA TYR A 246 28.90 8.32 -7.91
C TYR A 246 28.16 9.35 -8.78
N MET A 247 26.87 9.15 -9.05
CA MET A 247 26.08 10.09 -9.86
C MET A 247 26.03 11.49 -9.25
N ARG A 248 25.98 11.61 -7.91
CA ARG A 248 26.01 12.90 -7.23
C ARG A 248 27.21 13.75 -7.61
N LYS A 249 28.39 13.14 -7.81
CA LYS A 249 29.62 13.87 -8.20
C LYS A 249 29.53 14.55 -9.57
N TYR A 250 28.52 14.24 -10.38
CA TYR A 250 28.29 14.84 -11.69
C TYR A 250 27.18 15.91 -11.68
N TYR A 251 26.49 16.08 -10.55
CA TYR A 251 25.40 17.07 -10.39
C TYR A 251 25.72 18.16 -9.34
N ASP A 252 26.83 18.01 -8.61
CA ASP A 252 27.48 19.07 -7.83
C ASP A 252 28.50 19.81 -8.73
#